data_AF-A0A9E3DNK9-F1
#
_entry.id   AF-A0A9E3DNK9-F1
#
_cell.length_a   1.000
_cell.length_b   1.000
_cell.length_c   1.000
_cell.angle_alpha   90.00
_cell.angle_beta   90.00
_cell.angle_gamma   90.00
#
_symmetry.space_group_name_H-M   'P 1'
#
loop_
_entity.id
_entity.type
_entity.pdbx_description
1 polymer ?
#
loop_
_entity_poly.entity_id
_entity_poly.type
_entity_poly.pdbx_seq_one_letter_code
_entity_poly.pdbx_strand_id
1 'polypeptide(L)'
;MVSAGDFEDEEHREFVRLEQRDGSHVVVSRAAFEVNAFATAASIRHDTPGVILDSYLDADTSLDAVELVSAGIWERIEGGYRIADQKEREFVERLHRNQVEPDGWPKTPDECPDHMEGPNSRGRCCRCGTPIPPEDRIF
;
A
#
# COMPACT_ATOMS: atom_id res chain seq x y z
N MET A 1 -13.89 -12.87 33.18
CA MET A 1 -15.02 -13.22 32.30
C MET A 1 -15.08 -12.14 31.25
N VAL A 2 -14.45 -12.38 30.09
CA VAL A 2 -14.50 -11.43 28.97
C VAL A 2 -15.79 -11.73 28.24
N SER A 3 -16.72 -10.79 28.24
CA SER A 3 -17.91 -10.88 27.39
C SER A 3 -17.41 -10.79 25.95
N ALA A 4 -17.71 -11.77 25.13
CA ALA A 4 -17.61 -11.61 23.69
C ALA A 4 -18.51 -10.42 23.34
N GLY A 5 -17.89 -9.28 23.04
CA GLY A 5 -18.59 -8.24 22.30
C GLY A 5 -19.04 -8.85 21.00
N ASP A 6 -20.27 -8.55 20.60
CA ASP A 6 -20.78 -8.90 19.28
C ASP A 6 -19.98 -8.05 18.27
N PHE A 7 -18.81 -8.54 17.88
CA PHE A 7 -18.05 -7.98 16.79
C PHE A 7 -18.76 -8.46 15.53
N GLU A 8 -19.75 -7.69 15.06
CA GLU A 8 -20.43 -7.86 13.77
C GLU A 8 -19.47 -7.56 12.59
N ASP A 9 -18.20 -7.95 12.71
CA ASP A 9 -17.21 -7.86 11.66
C ASP A 9 -17.12 -9.23 10.98
N GLU A 10 -17.96 -9.41 9.98
CA GLU A 10 -18.08 -10.67 9.23
C GLU A 10 -16.85 -10.89 8.32
N GLU A 11 -16.17 -9.82 7.90
CA GLU A 11 -14.99 -9.89 7.02
C GLU A 11 -13.76 -10.46 7.74
N HIS A 12 -13.65 -10.24 9.06
CA HIS A 12 -12.64 -10.86 9.91
C HIS A 12 -12.97 -12.30 10.34
N ARG A 13 -14.10 -12.87 9.88
CA ARG A 13 -14.47 -14.28 10.10
C ARG A 13 -14.18 -15.17 8.90
N GLU A 14 -13.86 -14.58 7.75
CA GLU A 14 -13.38 -15.28 6.57
C GLU A 14 -11.85 -15.23 6.50
N PHE A 15 -11.22 -16.37 6.23
CA PHE A 15 -9.76 -16.49 6.18
C PHE A 15 -9.31 -17.05 4.85
N VAL A 16 -8.19 -16.54 4.34
CA VAL A 16 -7.54 -17.02 3.12
C VAL A 16 -6.17 -17.61 3.47
N ARG A 17 -5.82 -18.71 2.79
CA ARG A 17 -4.51 -19.32 2.87
C ARG A 17 -3.66 -18.86 1.69
N LEU A 18 -2.56 -18.18 1.97
CA LEU A 18 -1.63 -17.68 0.97
C LEU A 18 -0.38 -18.56 0.95
N GLU A 19 -0.04 -19.08 -0.23
CA GLU A 19 1.21 -19.80 -0.43
C GLU A 19 2.35 -18.81 -0.61
N GLN A 20 3.38 -18.95 0.21
CA GLN A 20 4.59 -18.15 0.17
C GLN A 20 5.60 -18.77 -0.79
N ARG A 21 6.56 -17.97 -1.24
CA ARG A 21 7.53 -18.39 -2.26
C ARG A 21 8.40 -19.56 -1.84
N ASP A 22 8.68 -19.68 -0.55
CA ASP A 22 9.46 -20.78 0.03
C ASP A 22 8.65 -22.09 0.19
N GLY A 23 7.40 -22.11 -0.29
CA GLY A 23 6.48 -23.23 -0.16
C GLY A 23 5.79 -23.31 1.21
N SER A 24 6.09 -22.36 2.12
CA SER A 24 5.31 -22.19 3.34
C SER A 24 3.96 -21.55 3.02
N HIS A 25 3.10 -21.43 4.03
CA HIS A 25 1.83 -20.72 3.88
C HIS A 25 1.52 -19.92 5.13
N VAL A 26 0.81 -18.83 4.91
CA VAL A 26 0.24 -18.00 5.97
C VAL A 26 -1.27 -18.00 5.84
N VAL A 27 -1.95 -17.82 6.95
CA VAL A 27 -3.39 -17.63 6.99
C VAL A 27 -3.63 -16.22 7.47
N VAL A 28 -4.40 -15.46 6.70
CA VAL A 28 -4.82 -14.11 7.05
C VAL A 28 -6.32 -13.98 6.86
N SER A 29 -6.94 -13.02 7.55
CA SER A 29 -8.31 -12.62 7.30
C SER A 29 -8.49 -12.15 5.86
N ARG A 30 -9.71 -12.24 5.36
CA ARG A 30 -10.06 -11.73 4.05
C ARG A 30 -9.86 -10.21 3.97
N ALA A 31 -10.23 -9.48 5.03
CA ALA A 31 -10.02 -8.04 5.16
C ALA A 31 -8.53 -7.69 4.99
N ALA A 32 -7.63 -8.35 5.73
CA ALA A 32 -6.19 -8.14 5.60
C ALA A 32 -5.66 -8.43 4.19
N PHE A 33 -6.16 -9.48 3.54
CA PHE A 33 -5.80 -9.78 2.15
C PHE A 33 -6.25 -8.70 1.17
N GLU A 34 -7.48 -8.18 1.33
CA GLU A 34 -8.01 -7.10 0.51
C GLU A 34 -7.20 -5.80 0.71
N VAL A 35 -6.91 -5.43 1.97
CA VAL A 35 -6.02 -4.31 2.30
C VAL A 35 -4.64 -4.47 1.64
N ASN A 36 -4.04 -5.66 1.72
CA ASN A 36 -2.75 -5.92 1.07
C ASN A 36 -2.81 -5.67 -0.45
N ALA A 37 -3.85 -6.16 -1.13
CA ALA A 37 -4.02 -6.00 -2.56
C ALA A 37 -4.22 -4.52 -2.95
N PHE A 38 -5.13 -3.82 -2.27
CA PHE A 38 -5.43 -2.41 -2.57
C PHE A 38 -4.25 -1.50 -2.25
N ALA A 39 -3.59 -1.66 -1.10
CA ALA A 39 -2.46 -0.84 -0.71
C ALA A 39 -1.24 -1.08 -1.62
N THR A 40 -0.99 -2.32 -2.04
CA THR A 40 0.05 -2.63 -3.02
C THR A 40 -0.22 -1.95 -4.36
N ALA A 41 -1.45 -2.04 -4.88
CA ALA A 41 -1.83 -1.37 -6.12
C ALA A 41 -1.74 0.16 -6.02
N ALA A 42 -2.12 0.75 -4.90
CA ALA A 42 -1.99 2.18 -4.65
C ALA A 42 -0.51 2.61 -4.59
N SER A 43 0.34 1.82 -3.93
CA SER A 43 1.78 2.08 -3.83
C SER A 43 2.46 2.17 -5.21
N ILE A 44 2.04 1.31 -6.15
CA ILE A 44 2.50 1.33 -7.54
C ILE A 44 2.08 2.63 -8.22
N ARG A 45 0.81 3.04 -8.06
CA ARG A 45 0.27 4.24 -8.72
C ARG A 45 0.83 5.55 -8.16
N HIS A 46 1.29 5.56 -6.91
CA HIS A 46 1.75 6.76 -6.21
C HIS A 46 3.27 6.93 -6.13
N ASP A 47 4.06 6.22 -6.94
CA ASP A 47 5.54 6.33 -6.99
C ASP A 47 6.25 5.87 -5.70
N THR A 48 5.61 4.98 -4.93
CA THR A 48 6.22 4.30 -3.78
C THR A 48 6.02 2.79 -3.83
N PRO A 49 6.42 2.12 -4.92
CA PRO A 49 6.16 0.69 -5.09
C PRO A 49 6.61 -0.12 -3.88
N GLY A 50 5.64 -0.79 -3.24
CA GLY A 50 5.87 -1.66 -2.09
C GLY A 50 6.02 -0.95 -0.73
N VAL A 51 5.74 0.35 -0.64
CA VAL A 51 5.70 1.12 0.61
C VAL A 51 4.29 1.67 0.83
N ILE A 52 3.80 1.52 2.06
CA ILE A 52 2.46 1.92 2.51
C ILE A 52 2.64 2.83 3.73
N LEU A 53 2.34 4.12 3.63
CA LEU A 53 2.48 5.04 4.77
C LEU A 53 1.33 4.93 5.76
N ASP A 54 1.59 5.27 7.02
CA ASP A 54 0.58 5.27 8.09
C ASP A 54 -0.63 6.15 7.75
N SER A 55 -0.40 7.30 7.11
CA SER A 55 -1.44 8.22 6.68
C SER A 55 -2.39 7.65 5.61
N TYR A 56 -2.06 6.49 5.03
CA TYR A 56 -2.92 5.78 4.08
C TYR A 56 -3.92 4.84 4.78
N LEU A 57 -3.71 4.56 6.07
CA LEU A 57 -4.55 3.66 6.86
C LEU A 57 -5.42 4.46 7.83
N ASP A 58 -6.66 4.01 7.99
CA ASP A 58 -7.57 4.42 9.06
C ASP A 58 -7.52 3.43 10.24
N ALA A 59 -8.42 3.60 11.21
CA ALA A 59 -8.44 2.76 12.41
C ALA A 59 -8.74 1.28 12.11
N ASP A 60 -9.62 1.01 11.16
CA ASP A 60 -10.05 -0.34 10.82
C ASP A 60 -8.93 -1.06 10.05
N THR A 61 -8.39 -0.39 9.02
CA THR A 61 -7.27 -0.91 8.21
C THR A 61 -5.94 -0.95 8.97
N SER A 62 -5.82 -0.28 10.12
CA SER A 62 -4.67 -0.41 11.01
C SER A 62 -4.60 -1.79 11.68
N LEU A 63 -5.75 -2.41 11.99
CA LEU A 63 -5.78 -3.77 12.54
C LEU A 63 -5.33 -4.79 11.50
N ASP A 64 -5.82 -4.66 10.27
CA ASP A 64 -5.39 -5.45 9.11
C ASP A 64 -3.88 -5.35 8.88
N ALA A 65 -3.31 -4.14 8.97
CA ALA A 65 -1.87 -3.94 8.84
C ALA A 65 -1.07 -4.66 9.94
N VAL A 66 -1.59 -4.70 11.18
CA VAL A 66 -0.97 -5.48 12.27
C VAL A 66 -1.02 -6.97 11.97
N GLU A 67 -2.11 -7.47 11.40
CA GLU A 67 -2.21 -8.87 10.97
C GLU A 67 -1.20 -9.18 9.86
N LEU A 68 -1.11 -8.33 8.83
CA LEU A 68 -0.14 -8.49 7.73
C LEU A 68 1.32 -8.47 8.20
N VAL A 69 1.64 -7.65 9.21
CA VAL A 69 2.96 -7.66 9.85
C VAL A 69 3.19 -8.93 10.64
N SER A 70 2.20 -9.39 11.40
CA SER A 70 2.29 -10.62 12.19
C SER A 70 2.43 -11.87 11.31
N ALA A 71 1.81 -11.86 10.13
CA ALA A 71 1.93 -12.89 9.11
C ALA A 71 3.25 -12.80 8.31
N GLY A 72 4.08 -11.77 8.53
CA GLY A 72 5.34 -11.58 7.81
C GLY A 72 5.17 -11.16 6.35
N ILE A 73 3.99 -10.68 5.95
CA ILE A 73 3.71 -10.15 4.61
C ILE A 73 4.24 -8.71 4.53
N TRP A 74 4.04 -7.93 5.59
CA TRP A 74 4.57 -6.57 5.72
C TRP A 74 5.63 -6.47 6.82
N GLU A 75 6.50 -5.48 6.69
CA GLU A 75 7.47 -5.05 7.70
C GLU A 75 7.13 -3.62 8.12
N ARG A 76 7.04 -3.38 9.42
CA ARG A 76 6.92 -2.03 9.96
C ARG A 76 8.21 -1.25 9.71
N ILE A 77 8.10 -0.03 9.19
CA ILE A 77 9.20 0.92 9.02
C ILE A 77 8.85 2.25 9.69
N GLU A 78 9.79 3.20 9.69
CA GLU A 78 9.49 4.57 10.14
C GLU A 78 8.44 5.20 9.22
N GLY A 79 7.31 5.65 9.79
CA GLY A 79 6.22 6.31 9.06
C GLY A 79 5.29 5.39 8.26
N GLY A 80 5.41 4.06 8.39
CA GLY A 80 4.48 3.13 7.73
C GLY A 80 5.00 1.71 7.65
N TYR A 81 4.81 1.09 6.49
CA TYR A 81 5.06 -0.31 6.21
C TYR A 81 5.73 -0.49 4.86
N ARG A 82 6.41 -1.63 4.69
CA ARG A 82 6.81 -2.12 3.37
C ARG A 82 6.46 -3.59 3.20
N ILE A 83 6.28 -4.03 1.96
CA ILE A 83 6.19 -5.47 1.63
C ILE A 83 7.48 -6.16 2.10
N ALA A 84 7.37 -7.27 2.82
CA ALA A 84 8.49 -7.96 3.47
C ALA A 84 9.39 -8.70 2.46
N ASP A 85 8.77 -9.46 1.53
CA ASP A 85 9.51 -10.23 0.53
C ASP A 85 10.22 -9.31 -0.48
N GLN A 86 11.55 -9.45 -0.56
CA GLN A 86 12.38 -8.64 -1.46
C GLN A 86 12.02 -8.82 -2.93
N LYS A 87 11.67 -10.03 -3.36
CA LYS A 87 11.38 -10.30 -4.77
C LYS A 87 9.99 -9.82 -5.17
N GLU A 88 9.06 -9.79 -4.22
CA GLU A 88 7.77 -9.12 -4.39
C GLU A 88 7.96 -7.61 -4.51
N ARG A 89 8.81 -6.98 -3.68
CA ARG A 89 9.19 -5.57 -3.87
C ARG A 89 9.75 -5.31 -5.27
N GLU A 90 10.73 -6.11 -5.71
CA GLU A 90 11.32 -5.99 -7.05
C GLU A 90 10.28 -6.18 -8.17
N PHE A 91 9.27 -7.03 -7.95
CA PHE A 91 8.17 -7.21 -8.88
C PHE A 91 7.27 -5.99 -8.94
N VAL A 92 6.86 -5.45 -7.79
CA VAL A 92 6.03 -4.24 -7.67
C VAL A 92 6.75 -3.02 -8.26
N GLU A 93 8.06 -2.88 -8.04
CA GLU A 93 8.89 -1.87 -8.70
C GLU A 93 8.95 -2.04 -10.22
N ARG A 94 9.06 -3.28 -10.71
CA ARG A 94 9.02 -3.57 -12.15
C ARG A 94 7.66 -3.26 -12.75
N LEU A 95 6.57 -3.60 -12.06
CA LEU A 95 5.21 -3.24 -12.47
C LEU A 95 5.05 -1.73 -12.55
N HIS A 96 5.54 -0.99 -11.55
CA HIS A 96 5.57 0.46 -11.58
C HIS A 96 6.32 0.97 -12.81
N ARG A 97 7.57 0.53 -13.06
CA ARG A 97 8.34 0.92 -14.27
C ARG A 97 7.58 0.63 -15.57
N ASN A 98 6.97 -0.55 -15.66
CA ASN A 98 6.21 -0.97 -16.84
C ASN A 98 4.85 -0.27 -16.98
N GLN A 99 4.32 0.37 -15.94
CA GLN A 99 3.14 1.24 -16.02
C GLN A 99 3.51 2.67 -16.41
N VAL A 100 4.74 3.09 -16.12
CA VAL A 100 5.23 4.43 -16.50
C VAL A 100 5.53 4.52 -18.01
N GLU A 101 5.96 3.43 -18.65
CA GLU A 101 6.33 3.41 -20.08
C GLU A 101 5.16 3.42 -21.11
N PRO A 102 3.93 2.91 -20.86
CA PRO A 102 2.86 2.89 -21.87
C PRO A 102 2.01 4.16 -21.94
N ASP A 103 1.84 4.89 -20.83
CA ASP A 103 0.80 5.94 -20.69
C ASP A 103 1.34 7.38 -20.66
N GLY A 104 2.60 7.60 -21.04
CA GLY A 104 3.19 8.95 -21.09
C GLY A 104 3.32 9.60 -19.70
N TRP A 105 3.68 8.79 -18.70
CA TRP A 105 3.91 9.24 -17.34
C TRP A 105 5.38 9.63 -17.10
N PRO A 106 5.70 10.67 -16.31
CA PRO A 106 4.76 11.63 -15.72
C PRO A 106 4.06 12.45 -16.80
N LYS A 107 2.77 12.74 -16.58
CA LYS A 107 2.03 13.63 -17.48
C LYS A 107 2.69 15.02 -17.51
N THR A 108 2.51 15.75 -18.60
CA THR A 108 2.92 17.16 -18.61
C THR A 108 2.16 17.93 -17.53
N PRO A 109 2.76 18.95 -16.89
CA PRO A 109 2.12 19.74 -15.83
C PRO A 109 0.71 20.24 -16.23
N ASP A 110 0.52 20.59 -17.51
CA ASP A 110 -0.73 21.09 -18.08
C ASP A 110 -1.90 20.09 -18.06
N GLU A 111 -1.62 18.79 -17.87
CA GLU A 111 -2.62 17.72 -17.82
C GLU A 111 -3.11 17.42 -16.39
N CYS A 112 -2.59 18.13 -15.38
CA CYS A 112 -2.99 18.01 -13.99
C CYS A 112 -3.19 19.40 -13.36
N PRO A 113 -4.40 19.98 -13.50
CA PRO A 113 -4.67 21.37 -13.10
C PRO A 113 -4.45 21.65 -11.61
N ASP A 114 -4.54 20.61 -10.77
CA ASP A 114 -4.25 20.66 -9.34
C ASP A 114 -3.23 19.57 -9.00
N HIS A 115 -1.94 19.91 -9.07
CA HIS A 115 -0.90 19.03 -8.54
C HIS A 115 -1.09 18.89 -7.03
N MET A 116 -1.34 17.67 -6.56
CA MET A 116 -1.46 17.38 -5.14
C MET A 116 -0.38 16.42 -4.71
N GLU A 117 0.30 16.77 -3.62
CA GLU A 117 1.14 15.83 -2.89
C GLU A 117 0.21 14.87 -2.18
N GLY A 118 0.23 13.60 -2.60
CA GLY A 118 -0.39 12.54 -1.82
C GLY A 118 0.57 12.08 -0.72
N PRO A 119 0.06 11.45 0.35
CA PRO A 119 0.91 10.97 1.44
C PRO A 119 2.11 10.16 0.92
N ASN A 120 1.88 9.34 -0.10
CA ASN A 120 2.89 8.44 -0.69
C ASN A 120 3.72 9.05 -1.83
N SER A 121 3.67 10.35 -2.09
CA SER A 121 4.08 10.85 -3.41
C SER A 121 5.52 11.39 -3.53
N ARG A 122 6.31 11.37 -2.44
CA ARG A 122 7.76 11.71 -2.42
C ARG A 122 8.13 12.98 -3.20
N GLY A 123 7.35 14.06 -3.05
CA GLY A 123 7.58 15.33 -3.76
C GLY A 123 7.19 15.30 -5.24
N ARG A 124 6.30 14.39 -5.65
CA ARG A 124 5.62 14.35 -6.94
C ARG A 124 4.13 14.41 -6.75
N CYS A 125 3.38 14.73 -7.80
CA CYS A 125 1.93 14.68 -7.75
C CYS A 125 1.45 13.22 -7.69
N CYS A 126 0.62 12.87 -6.70
CA CYS A 126 0.07 11.52 -6.55
C CYS A 126 -0.89 11.13 -7.68
N ARG A 127 -1.32 12.10 -8.49
CA ARG A 127 -2.26 11.96 -9.60
C ARG A 127 -1.62 11.94 -10.98
N CYS A 128 -0.46 12.61 -11.15
CA CYS A 128 0.19 12.78 -12.46
C CYS A 128 1.71 12.53 -12.49
N GLY A 129 2.35 12.35 -11.33
CA GLY A 129 3.79 12.02 -11.21
C GLY A 129 4.75 13.17 -11.49
N THR A 130 4.22 14.32 -11.91
CA THR A 130 4.99 15.55 -12.10
C THR A 130 5.65 15.95 -10.79
N PRO A 131 6.96 16.25 -10.76
CA PRO A 131 7.62 16.80 -9.59
C PRO A 131 6.87 18.03 -9.06
N ILE A 132 6.59 18.06 -7.76
CA ILE A 132 6.01 19.22 -7.08
C ILE A 132 7.18 20.12 -6.63
N PRO A 133 7.15 21.42 -6.97
CA PRO A 133 8.13 22.39 -6.49
C PRO A 133 8.22 22.37 -4.95
N PRO A 134 9.41 22.50 -4.35
CA PRO A 134 9.58 22.49 -2.89
C PRO A 134 8.66 23.45 -2.12
N GLU A 135 8.34 24.60 -2.71
CA GLU A 135 7.46 25.65 -2.19
C GLU A 135 5.98 25.26 -2.11
N ASP A 136 5.55 24.27 -2.91
CA ASP A 136 4.18 23.78 -2.98
C ASP A 136 3.98 22.46 -2.21
N ARG A 137 5.02 22.00 -1.49
CA ARG A 137 4.96 20.82 -0.62
C ARG A 137 4.33 21.20 0.72
N ILE A 138 3.25 20.53 1.08
CA ILE A 138 2.58 20.75 2.36
C ILE A 138 3.26 19.83 3.38
N PHE A 139 4.13 20.41 4.22
CA PHE A 139 4.82 19.70 5.31
C PHE A 139 3.91 19.38 6.48
#